data_AF-A0A7C3HG07-F1
#
_entry.id   AF-A0A7C3HG07-F1
#
_cell.length_a   1.000
_cell.length_b   1.000
_cell.length_c   1.000
_cell.angle_alpha   90.00
_cell.angle_beta   90.00
_cell.angle_gamma   90.00
#
_symmetry.space_group_name_H-M   'P 1'
#
loop_
_entity.id
_entity.type
_entity.pdbx_description
1 polymer ?
#
loop_
_entity_poly.entity_id
_entity_poly.type
_entity_poly.pdbx_seq_one_letter_code
_entity_poly.pdbx_strand_id
1 'polypeptide(L)'
;MAKRSSRKLYDGWCKKCQTVRKFRVVGWNEEAELAWLRCSGCHSTFAFEIDRLKPDGTIADAAPEEFQENEEAAAEIVDYDPRNTYSLGQRIRHPVFQDVGRVIAVEKNGRSGKIVVDFENVGQKVLVEGRSLR
;
A
#
# COMPACT_ATOMS: atom_id res chain seq x y z
N MET A 1 16.64 10.82 -33.09
CA MET A 1 15.92 9.88 -32.20
C MET A 1 16.40 10.10 -30.77
N ALA A 2 15.64 10.86 -29.97
CA ALA A 2 16.03 11.22 -28.61
C ALA A 2 15.89 10.01 -27.69
N LYS A 3 17.02 9.51 -27.15
CA LYS A 3 17.03 8.53 -26.07
C LYS A 3 16.42 9.18 -24.83
N ARG A 4 15.11 9.00 -24.61
CA ARG A 4 14.46 9.38 -23.34
C ARG A 4 15.19 8.66 -22.21
N SER A 5 15.88 9.44 -21.39
CA SER A 5 16.77 9.00 -20.32
C SER A 5 16.07 8.01 -19.38
N SER A 6 16.64 6.80 -19.29
CA SER A 6 16.13 5.59 -18.63
C SER A 6 16.24 5.61 -17.10
N ARG A 7 15.94 6.74 -16.44
CA ARG A 7 16.01 6.88 -14.97
C ARG A 7 14.73 7.36 -14.29
N LYS A 8 13.68 7.68 -15.05
CA LYS A 8 12.43 8.14 -14.44
C LYS A 8 11.78 7.00 -13.65
N LEU A 9 11.60 7.22 -12.36
CA LEU A 9 10.84 6.36 -11.47
C LEU A 9 9.41 6.89 -11.38
N TYR A 10 8.46 5.98 -11.24
CA TYR A 10 7.06 6.31 -11.04
C TYR A 10 6.58 5.73 -9.70
N ASP A 11 5.97 6.55 -8.86
CA ASP A 11 5.32 6.09 -7.63
C ASP A 11 3.90 5.61 -7.99
N GLY A 12 3.56 4.38 -7.60
CA GLY A 12 2.26 3.78 -7.94
C GLY A 12 1.93 2.55 -7.10
N TRP A 13 0.69 2.10 -7.17
CA TRP A 13 0.23 0.91 -6.45
C TRP A 13 0.80 -0.38 -7.07
N CYS A 14 1.43 -1.23 -6.25
CA CYS A 14 1.86 -2.55 -6.70
C CYS A 14 0.90 -3.63 -6.24
N LYS A 15 0.18 -4.25 -7.19
CA LYS A 15 -0.77 -5.35 -6.94
C LYS A 15 -0.17 -6.54 -6.20
N LYS A 16 1.14 -6.80 -6.36
CA LYS A 16 1.84 -7.89 -5.67
C LYS A 16 2.39 -7.51 -4.29
N CYS A 17 2.83 -6.26 -4.12
CA CYS A 17 3.28 -5.80 -2.80
C CYS A 17 2.12 -5.34 -1.92
N GLN A 18 0.96 -5.05 -2.51
CA GLN A 18 -0.18 -4.41 -1.85
C GLN A 18 0.24 -3.14 -1.08
N THR A 19 1.07 -2.32 -1.73
CA THR A 19 1.48 -1.00 -1.21
C THR A 19 1.96 -0.13 -2.37
N VAL A 20 1.97 1.20 -2.16
CA VAL A 20 2.64 2.15 -3.06
C VAL A 20 4.13 1.86 -3.07
N ARG A 21 4.71 1.74 -4.27
CA ARG A 21 6.13 1.48 -4.51
C ARG A 21 6.63 2.31 -5.69
N LYS A 22 7.95 2.41 -5.80
CA LYS A 22 8.63 2.96 -6.97
C LYS A 22 8.69 1.92 -8.07
N PHE A 23 8.41 2.36 -9.29
CA PHE A 23 8.48 1.57 -10.50
C PHE A 23 9.50 2.17 -11.45
N ARG A 24 10.36 1.32 -12.01
CA ARG A 24 11.31 1.70 -13.05
C ARG A 24 10.78 1.26 -14.41
N VAL A 25 10.79 2.16 -15.38
CA VAL A 25 10.47 1.78 -16.75
C VAL A 25 11.55 0.84 -17.31
N VAL A 26 11.13 -0.32 -17.80
CA VAL A 26 12.00 -1.33 -18.43
C VAL A 26 11.75 -1.48 -19.93
N GLY A 27 10.63 -0.98 -20.44
CA GLY A 27 10.33 -0.97 -21.87
C GLY A 27 9.17 -0.06 -22.22
N TRP A 28 9.13 0.38 -23.48
CA TRP A 28 8.04 1.14 -24.07
C TRP A 28 7.56 0.41 -25.31
N ASN A 29 6.25 0.40 -25.53
CA ASN A 29 5.63 0.03 -26.78
C ASN A 29 4.70 1.17 -27.20
N GLU A 30 5.19 2.04 -28.07
CA GLU A 30 4.44 3.22 -28.53
C GLU A 30 3.26 2.83 -29.42
N GLU A 31 3.35 1.74 -30.18
CA GLU A 31 2.27 1.26 -31.06
C GLU A 31 1.09 0.69 -30.27
N ALA A 32 1.37 0.03 -29.14
CA ALA A 32 0.35 -0.49 -28.24
C ALA A 32 -0.04 0.50 -27.13
N GLU A 33 0.56 1.70 -27.11
CA GLU A 33 0.38 2.70 -26.03
C GLU A 33 0.66 2.15 -24.61
N LEU A 34 1.63 1.23 -24.50
CA LEU A 34 1.98 0.55 -23.24
C LEU A 34 3.42 0.85 -22.79
N ALA A 35 3.60 0.89 -21.48
CA ALA A 35 4.89 0.93 -20.83
C ALA A 35 5.03 -0.25 -19.86
N TRP A 36 6.18 -0.93 -19.93
CA TRP A 36 6.54 -2.01 -19.02
C TRP A 36 7.34 -1.44 -17.87
N LEU A 37 6.82 -1.59 -16.65
CA LEU A 37 7.40 -1.03 -15.44
C LEU A 37 7.70 -2.14 -14.43
N ARG A 38 8.90 -2.11 -13.84
CA ARG A 38 9.36 -3.06 -12.83
C ARG A 38 9.27 -2.43 -11.44
N CYS A 39 8.54 -3.08 -10.54
CA CYS A 39 8.45 -2.68 -9.14
C CYS A 39 9.81 -2.81 -8.44
N SER A 40 10.21 -1.80 -7.66
CA SER A 40 11.47 -1.82 -6.90
C SER A 40 11.46 -2.76 -5.69
N GLY A 41 10.27 -3.15 -5.20
CA GLY A 41 10.12 -4.04 -4.05
C GLY A 41 10.08 -5.52 -4.43
N CYS A 42 9.05 -5.93 -5.18
CA CYS A 42 8.87 -7.35 -5.57
C CYS A 42 9.55 -7.73 -6.89
N HIS A 43 10.22 -6.79 -7.56
CA HIS A 43 10.91 -6.97 -8.84
C HIS A 43 10.05 -7.49 -10.00
N SER A 44 8.74 -7.56 -9.83
CA SER A 44 7.81 -8.02 -10.86
C SER A 44 7.54 -6.90 -11.85
N THR A 45 7.34 -7.26 -13.12
CA THR A 45 7.08 -6.33 -14.22
C THR A 45 5.59 -6.32 -14.54
N PHE A 46 5.05 -5.13 -14.75
CA PHE A 46 3.65 -4.91 -15.08
C PHE A 46 3.56 -4.01 -16.31
N ALA A 47 2.51 -4.18 -17.11
CA ALA A 47 2.17 -3.27 -18.20
C ALA A 47 1.22 -2.20 -17.69
N PHE A 48 1.49 -0.95 -18.06
CA PHE A 48 0.64 0.21 -17.81
C PHE A 48 0.40 0.94 -19.12
N GLU A 49 -0.79 1.51 -19.30
CA GLU A 49 -1.07 2.44 -20.40
C GLU A 49 -0.23 3.71 -20.19
N ILE A 50 0.33 4.27 -21.27
CA ILE A 50 1.26 5.41 -21.20
C ILE A 50 0.57 6.67 -20.65
N ASP A 51 -0.72 6.86 -20.94
CA ASP A 51 -1.55 7.95 -20.46
C ASP A 51 -1.69 7.97 -18.92
N ARG A 52 -1.59 6.81 -18.27
CA ARG A 52 -1.57 6.70 -16.81
C ARG A 52 -0.26 7.16 -16.18
N LEU A 53 0.81 7.31 -16.96
CA LEU A 53 2.11 7.74 -16.46
C LEU A 53 2.20 9.26 -16.43
N LYS A 54 1.87 9.85 -15.28
CA LYS A 54 1.80 11.30 -15.13
C LYS A 54 3.18 11.97 -15.18
N PRO A 55 3.26 13.22 -15.64
CA PRO A 55 4.52 13.96 -15.74
C PRO A 55 5.20 14.18 -14.38
N ASP A 56 4.44 14.27 -13.30
CA ASP A 56 4.91 14.37 -11.90
C ASP A 56 5.59 13.10 -11.36
N GLY A 57 5.58 12.01 -12.14
CA GLY A 57 6.17 10.74 -11.71
C GLY A 57 5.23 9.88 -10.88
N THR A 58 3.92 10.05 -11.01
CA THR A 58 2.93 9.13 -10.44
C THR A 58 2.29 8.24 -11.51
N ILE A 59 1.84 7.05 -11.11
CA ILE A 59 0.99 6.19 -11.95
C ILE A 59 -0.45 6.45 -11.53
N ALA A 60 -1.32 6.80 -12.49
CA ALA A 60 -2.76 6.89 -12.32
C ALA A 60 -3.40 5.49 -12.20
N ASP A 61 -2.94 4.70 -11.23
CA ASP A 61 -3.54 3.43 -10.84
C ASP A 61 -3.84 3.55 -9.35
N ALA A 62 -5.12 3.67 -9.01
CA ALA A 62 -5.55 3.77 -7.64
C ALA A 62 -5.31 2.43 -6.94
N ALA A 63 -4.89 2.47 -5.68
CA ALA A 63 -5.02 1.31 -4.83
C ALA A 63 -6.51 0.90 -4.80
N PRO A 64 -6.85 -0.40 -4.73
CA PRO A 64 -8.23 -0.81 -4.45
C PRO A 64 -8.73 -0.10 -3.19
N GLU A 65 -10.05 0.18 -3.08
CA GLU A 65 -10.63 0.94 -1.95
C GLU A 65 -10.21 0.39 -0.58
N GLU A 66 -10.07 -0.93 -0.45
CA GLU A 66 -9.62 -1.60 0.79
C GLU A 66 -8.18 -1.26 1.21
N PHE A 67 -7.39 -0.71 0.28
CA PHE A 67 -6.01 -0.29 0.47
C PHE A 67 -5.81 1.23 0.31
N GLN A 68 -6.91 1.99 0.26
CA GLN A 68 -6.86 3.44 0.38
C GLN A 68 -6.99 3.83 1.85
N GLU A 69 -6.41 4.97 2.22
CA GLU A 69 -6.57 5.47 3.57
C GLU A 69 -8.01 5.92 3.79
N ASN A 70 -8.64 5.40 4.82
CA ASN A 70 -9.99 5.81 5.19
C ASN A 70 -9.88 7.02 6.14
N GLU A 71 -10.05 8.22 5.59
CA GLU A 71 -9.92 9.48 6.35
C GLU A 71 -10.91 9.56 7.53
N GLU A 72 -12.11 9.00 7.39
CA GLU A 72 -13.10 8.96 8.47
C GLU A 72 -12.62 8.05 9.61
N ALA A 73 -12.04 6.90 9.29
CA ALA A 73 -11.46 5.98 10.27
C ALA A 73 -10.17 6.52 10.90
N ALA A 74 -9.44 7.41 10.22
CA ALA A 74 -8.22 8.03 10.75
C ALA A 74 -8.50 9.04 11.86
N ALA A 75 -9.71 9.61 11.91
CA ALA A 75 -10.10 10.59 12.93
C ALA A 75 -10.41 9.93 14.29
N GLU A 76 -10.85 8.69 14.31
CA GLU A 76 -11.21 7.96 15.53
C GLU A 76 -10.03 7.14 16.07
N ILE A 77 -9.81 7.19 17.39
CA ILE A 77 -8.87 6.30 18.08
C ILE A 77 -9.69 5.17 18.70
N VAL A 78 -9.54 3.96 18.19
CA VAL A 78 -10.19 2.76 18.71
C VAL A 78 -9.24 1.90 19.52
N ASP A 79 -9.73 1.26 20.58
CA ASP A 79 -8.95 0.29 21.32
C ASP A 79 -8.73 -0.98 20.48
N TYR A 80 -7.51 -1.51 20.54
CA TYR A 80 -7.15 -2.73 19.85
C TYR A 80 -7.85 -3.94 20.49
N ASP A 81 -8.55 -4.71 19.66
CA ASP A 81 -9.13 -6.01 19.97
C ASP A 81 -8.89 -6.93 18.77
N PRO A 82 -8.33 -8.14 18.98
CA PRO A 82 -8.05 -9.07 17.90
C PRO A 82 -9.30 -9.57 17.15
N ARG A 83 -10.50 -9.35 17.68
CA ARG A 83 -11.79 -9.71 17.05
C ARG A 83 -12.26 -8.64 16.06
N ASN A 84 -11.79 -7.41 16.19
CA ASN A 84 -12.13 -6.32 15.29
C ASN A 84 -11.35 -6.43 13.99
N THR A 85 -11.76 -5.64 13.00
CA THR A 85 -11.07 -5.45 11.73
C THR A 85 -10.73 -3.98 11.56
N TYR A 86 -9.57 -3.70 10.98
CA TYR A 86 -9.01 -2.37 10.89
C TYR A 86 -8.74 -1.97 9.44
N SER A 87 -8.75 -0.67 9.20
CA SER A 87 -8.50 -0.08 7.88
C SER A 87 -7.15 0.64 7.86
N LEU A 88 -6.54 0.76 6.68
CA LEU A 88 -5.37 1.61 6.50
C LEU A 88 -5.66 3.05 6.94
N GLY A 89 -4.70 3.64 7.64
CA GLY A 89 -4.80 4.99 8.19
C GLY A 89 -5.52 5.08 9.54
N GLN A 90 -6.23 4.03 9.97
CA GLN A 90 -6.94 4.03 11.25
C GLN A 90 -5.97 4.15 12.43
N ARG A 91 -6.35 4.92 13.45
CA ARG A 91 -5.58 5.05 14.70
C ARG A 91 -6.09 4.04 15.72
N ILE A 92 -5.17 3.25 16.27
CA ILE A 92 -5.48 2.24 17.27
C ILE A 92 -4.67 2.47 18.54
N ARG A 93 -5.29 2.23 19.70
CA ARG A 93 -4.62 2.20 21.00
C ARG A 93 -4.42 0.75 21.43
N HIS A 94 -3.19 0.33 21.73
CA HIS A 94 -2.94 -1.03 22.20
C HIS A 94 -2.87 -1.08 23.73
N PRO A 95 -3.75 -1.81 24.42
CA PRO A 95 -3.85 -1.76 25.89
C PRO A 95 -2.58 -2.27 26.59
N VAL A 96 -1.86 -3.22 25.98
CA VAL A 96 -0.60 -3.76 26.54
C VAL A 96 0.59 -2.83 26.30
N PHE A 97 0.62 -2.13 25.17
CA PHE A 97 1.72 -1.22 24.86
C PHE A 97 1.50 0.16 25.47
N GLN A 98 0.26 0.47 25.86
CA GLN A 98 -0.19 1.78 26.32
C GLN A 98 0.19 2.89 25.32
N ASP A 99 0.13 2.55 24.03
CA ASP A 99 0.61 3.38 22.94
C ASP A 99 -0.44 3.47 21.84
N VAL A 100 -0.40 4.57 21.10
CA VAL A 100 -1.28 4.84 19.96
C VAL A 100 -0.45 4.69 18.68
N GLY A 101 -1.02 4.05 17.68
CA GLY A 101 -0.36 3.86 16.40
C GLY A 101 -1.31 3.94 15.22
N ARG A 102 -0.75 4.15 14.03
CA ARG A 102 -1.48 4.19 12.76
C ARG A 102 -1.31 2.87 12.02
N VAL A 103 -2.39 2.32 11.49
CA VAL A 103 -2.33 1.13 10.62
C VAL A 103 -1.70 1.53 9.28
N ILE A 104 -0.53 0.96 8.99
CA ILE A 104 0.27 1.26 7.79
C ILE A 104 0.28 0.13 6.76
N ALA A 105 -0.15 -1.08 7.15
CA ALA A 105 -0.36 -2.19 6.22
C ALA A 105 -1.48 -3.10 6.73
N VAL A 106 -2.23 -3.70 5.81
CA VAL A 106 -3.27 -4.69 6.09
C VAL A 106 -3.03 -5.88 5.17
N GLU A 107 -2.94 -7.09 5.72
CA GLU A 107 -2.79 -8.35 5.01
C GLU A 107 -3.96 -9.27 5.39
N LYS A 108 -4.97 -9.37 4.53
CA LYS A 108 -6.14 -10.22 4.76
C LYS A 108 -5.98 -11.59 4.12
N ASN A 109 -6.14 -12.64 4.93
CA ASN A 109 -6.19 -14.03 4.50
C ASN A 109 -7.54 -14.66 4.91
N GLY A 110 -8.61 -14.31 4.19
CA GLY A 110 -9.96 -14.79 4.49
C GLY A 110 -10.59 -14.05 5.69
N ARG A 111 -11.07 -14.77 6.71
CA ARG A 111 -11.75 -14.17 7.88
C ARG A 111 -10.81 -13.55 8.92
N SER A 112 -9.53 -13.90 8.88
CA SER A 112 -8.50 -13.38 9.79
C SER A 112 -7.39 -12.70 8.99
N GLY A 113 -6.82 -11.65 9.56
CA GLY A 113 -5.79 -10.86 8.92
C GLY A 113 -4.63 -10.52 9.85
N LYS A 114 -3.60 -9.93 9.27
CA LYS A 114 -2.54 -9.24 10.01
C LYS A 114 -2.57 -7.78 9.64
N ILE A 115 -2.29 -6.93 10.61
CA ILE A 115 -2.08 -5.51 10.38
C ILE A 115 -0.69 -5.12 10.86
N VAL A 116 -0.06 -4.17 10.16
CA VAL A 116 1.17 -3.54 10.62
C VAL A 116 0.81 -2.14 11.10
N VAL A 117 1.23 -1.83 12.32
CA VAL A 117 0.87 -0.62 13.03
C VAL A 117 2.14 0.09 13.44
N ASP A 118 2.28 1.35 13.05
CA ASP A 118 3.38 2.20 13.45
C ASP A 118 2.97 2.96 14.72
N PHE A 119 3.46 2.50 15.87
CA PHE A 119 3.17 3.10 17.17
C PHE A 119 4.13 4.26 17.47
N GLU A 120 3.61 5.30 18.11
CA GLU A 120 4.32 6.56 18.35
C GLU A 120 5.59 6.38 19.20
N ASN A 121 5.59 5.48 20.18
CA ASN A 121 6.70 5.27 21.10
C ASN A 121 7.39 3.91 20.94
N VAL A 122 6.64 2.85 20.64
CA VAL A 122 7.18 1.47 20.53
C VAL A 122 7.53 1.03 19.11
N GLY A 123 7.28 1.90 18.12
CA GLY A 123 7.57 1.68 16.70
C GLY A 123 6.67 0.63 16.04
N GLN A 124 7.13 0.08 14.92
CA GLN A 124 6.30 -0.82 14.11
C GLN A 124 6.08 -2.19 14.77
N LYS A 125 4.81 -2.62 14.85
CA LYS A 125 4.39 -3.94 15.32
C LYS A 125 3.41 -4.60 14.35
N VAL A 126 3.46 -5.93 14.32
CA VAL A 126 2.49 -6.75 13.58
C VAL A 126 1.44 -7.26 14.56
N LEU A 127 0.17 -6.98 14.30
CA LEU A 127 -0.96 -7.43 15.10
C LEU A 127 -1.88 -8.35 14.27
N VAL A 128 -2.80 -9.03 14.95
CA VAL A 128 -3.76 -9.95 14.32
C VAL A 128 -5.14 -9.32 14.40
N GLU A 129 -5.93 -9.48 13.34
CA GLU A 129 -7.32 -9.00 13.28
C GLU A 129 -8.27 -10.12 12.84
N GLY A 130 -9.58 -9.94 13.08
CA GLY A 130 -10.62 -10.89 12.66
C GLY A 130 -10.53 -12.28 13.31
N ARG A 131 -9.92 -12.39 14.50
CA ARG A 131 -9.80 -13.66 15.22
C ARG A 131 -11.14 -14.04 15.84
N SER A 132 -11.85 -14.96 15.20
CA SER A 132 -13.01 -15.63 15.81
C SER A 132 -12.52 -16.68 16.81
N LEU A 133 -12.94 -16.55 18.08
CA LEU A 133 -12.77 -17.61 19.07
C LEU A 133 -13.75 -18.74 18.71
N ARG A 134 -13.22 -19.93 18.39
CA ARG A 134 -14.01 -21.17 18.36
C ARG A 134 -14.09 -21.76 19.75
#